data_AF-A0AAU7DN06-F1
#
_entry.id   AF-A0AAU7DN06-F1
#
_cell.length_a   1.000
_cell.length_b   1.000
_cell.length_c   1.000
_cell.angle_alpha   90.00
_cell.angle_beta   90.00
_cell.angle_gamma   90.00
#
_symmetry.space_group_name_H-M   'P 1'
#
loop_
_entity.id
_entity.type
_entity.pdbx_description
1 polymer ?
#
loop_
_entity_poly.entity_id
_entity_poly.type
_entity_poly.pdbx_seq_one_letter_code
_entity_poly.pdbx_strand_id
1 'polypeptide(L)' 'MSSIAKIIEEEIKRLNMNLTVSLHNAFKAATAARGENMTDVLMAYIKAYVEKNSTKGRRR' A
#
# COMPACT_ATOMS: atom_id res chain seq x y z
N MET A 1 -23.48 27.40 0.54
CA MET A 1 -23.07 26.83 1.83
C MET A 1 -23.83 25.53 2.05
N SER A 2 -23.25 24.40 1.62
CA SER A 2 -23.52 23.09 2.21
C SER A 2 -22.30 22.24 1.90
N SER A 3 -21.26 22.45 2.71
CA SER A 3 -20.01 21.71 2.69
C SER A 3 -20.21 20.42 3.48
N ILE A 4 -21.21 19.63 3.09
CA ILE A 4 -21.29 18.24 3.53
C ILE A 4 -20.14 17.57 2.81
N ALA A 5 -19.08 17.32 3.59
CA ALA A 5 -17.85 16.69 3.17
C ALA A 5 -18.11 15.73 2.01
N LYS A 6 -17.60 16.07 0.82
CA LYS A 6 -17.19 15.03 -0.12
C LYS A 6 -16.27 14.16 0.70
N ILE A 7 -16.80 13.06 1.24
CA ILE A 7 -16.00 11.92 1.62
C ILE A 7 -15.21 11.67 0.34
N ILE A 8 -13.94 12.06 0.36
CA ILE A 8 -13.01 11.74 -0.69
C ILE A 8 -12.94 10.22 -0.54
N GLU A 9 -13.85 9.51 -1.21
CA GLU A 9 -13.62 8.12 -1.54
C GLU A 9 -12.30 8.14 -2.27
N GLU A 10 -11.22 7.78 -1.57
CA GLU A 10 -9.94 7.58 -2.20
C GLU A 10 -10.19 6.69 -3.40
N GLU A 11 -9.82 7.15 -4.60
CA GLU A 11 -10.05 6.39 -5.82
C GLU A 11 -9.27 5.07 -5.73
N ILE A 12 -9.94 3.98 -5.32
CA ILE A 12 -9.29 2.69 -5.09
C ILE A 12 -8.97 2.06 -6.44
N LYS A 13 -7.68 1.99 -6.77
CA LYS A 13 -7.18 1.25 -7.94
C LYS A 13 -6.66 -0.12 -7.54
N ARG A 14 -7.18 -1.18 -8.18
CA ARG A 14 -6.68 -2.54 -8.00
C ARG A 14 -5.28 -2.68 -8.60
N LEU A 15 -4.34 -3.22 -7.83
CA LEU A 15 -2.98 -3.52 -8.27
C LEU A 15 -2.87 -5.02 -8.57
N ASN A 16 -2.59 -5.35 -9.83
CA ASN A 16 -2.31 -6.73 -10.24
C ASN A 16 -0.79 -6.93 -10.35
N MET A 17 -0.26 -8.00 -9.77
CA MET A 17 1.17 -8.28 -9.72
C MET A 17 1.43 -9.76 -9.93
N ASN A 18 2.46 -10.07 -10.73
CA ASN A 18 2.97 -11.42 -10.84
C ASN A 18 4.11 -11.59 -9.83
N LEU A 19 4.00 -12.59 -8.97
CA LEU A 19 5.03 -12.97 -8.01
C LEU A 19 5.42 -14.43 -8.28
N THR A 20 6.66 -14.79 -7.95
CA THR A 20 7.02 -16.21 -7.91
C THR A 20 6.22 -16.89 -6.80
N VAL A 21 5.83 -18.15 -7.03
CA VAL A 21 5.06 -18.94 -6.05
C VAL A 21 5.81 -19.02 -4.71
N SER A 22 7.12 -19.18 -4.75
CA SER A 22 7.96 -19.23 -3.55
C SER A 22 7.89 -17.94 -2.72
N LEU A 23 7.96 -16.78 -3.39
CA LEU A 23 7.89 -15.49 -2.70
C LEU A 23 6.50 -15.24 -2.12
N HIS A 24 5.44 -15.54 -2.88
CA HIS A 24 4.08 -15.39 -2.40
C HIS A 24 3.82 -16.27 -1.16
N ASN A 25 4.26 -17.54 -1.19
CA ASN A 25 4.09 -18.46 -0.07
C ASN A 25 4.88 -18.03 1.16
N ALA A 26 6.13 -17.59 0.98
CA ALA A 26 6.95 -17.07 2.06
C ALA A 26 6.31 -15.82 2.69
N PHE A 27 5.83 -14.89 1.86
CA PHE A 27 5.15 -13.69 2.33
C PHE A 27 3.87 -14.03 3.10
N LYS A 28 3.00 -14.89 2.55
CA LYS A 28 1.78 -15.37 3.20
C LYS A 28 2.07 -16.03 4.56
N ALA A 29 3.09 -16.88 4.63
CA ALA A 29 3.46 -17.56 5.88
C ALA A 29 3.97 -16.56 6.93
N ALA A 30 4.81 -15.61 6.52
CA ALA A 30 5.36 -14.58 7.40
C ALA A 30 4.26 -13.67 7.97
N THR A 31 3.32 -13.21 7.14
CA THR A 31 2.21 -12.37 7.62
C THR A 31 1.27 -13.16 8.53
N ALA A 32 0.98 -14.42 8.21
CA ALA A 32 0.15 -15.28 9.06
C ALA A 32 0.77 -15.53 10.44
N ALA A 33 2.08 -15.78 10.51
CA ALA A 33 2.80 -15.97 11.78
C ALA A 33 2.73 -14.73 12.70
N ARG A 34 2.54 -13.54 12.11
CA ARG A 34 2.42 -12.27 12.83
C ARG A 34 0.96 -11.84 13.06
N GLY A 35 -0.01 -12.60 12.57
CA GLY A 35 -1.43 -12.21 12.61
C GLY A 35 -1.77 -11.01 11.74
N GLU A 36 -0.95 -10.72 10.72
CA GLU A 36 -1.08 -9.54 9.86
C GLU A 36 -1.80 -9.88 8.54
N ASN A 37 -2.52 -8.91 7.99
CA ASN A 37 -3.11 -9.01 6.66
C ASN A 37 -2.07 -8.66 5.58
N MET A 38 -1.95 -9.51 4.55
CA MET A 38 -1.03 -9.32 3.43
C MET A 38 -1.19 -7.96 2.74
N THR A 39 -2.43 -7.49 2.55
CA THR A 39 -2.72 -6.22 1.88
C THR A 39 -2.25 -5.03 2.69
N ASP A 40 -2.47 -5.05 4.01
CA ASP A 40 -2.05 -3.96 4.90
C ASP A 40 -0.53 -3.85 4.95
N VAL A 41 0.17 -4.99 5.01
CA VAL A 41 1.62 -5.04 4.97
C VAL A 41 2.14 -4.47 3.65
N LEU A 42 1.61 -4.92 2.51
CA LEU A 42 2.01 -4.38 1.19
C LEU A 42 1.76 -2.88 1.08
N MET A 43 0.59 -2.41 1.55
CA MET A 43 0.25 -0.99 1.55
C MET A 43 1.25 -0.17 2.39
N ALA A 44 1.65 -0.68 3.56
CA ALA A 44 2.65 -0.03 4.41
C ALA A 44 4.01 0.06 3.72
N TYR A 45 4.46 -1.02 3.07
CA TYR A 45 5.71 -1.01 2.31
C TYR A 45 5.67 -0.03 1.12
N ILE A 46 4.56 0.03 0.38
CA ILE A 46 4.39 0.98 -0.72
C ILE A 46 4.45 2.42 -0.20
N LYS A 47 3.72 2.73 0.88
CA LYS A 47 3.73 4.07 1.51
C LYS A 47 5.13 4.46 1.96
N ALA A 48 5.82 3.58 2.67
CA ALA A 48 7.19 3.83 3.14
C ALA A 48 8.17 4.04 1.98
N TYR A 49 8.02 3.28 0.90
CA TYR A 49 8.83 3.45 -0.31
C TYR A 49 8.59 4.81 -0.97
N VAL A 50 7.32 5.21 -1.14
CA VAL A 50 6.99 6.52 -1.69
C VAL A 50 7.50 7.63 -0.79
N GLU A 51 7.32 7.54 0.53
CA GLU A 51 7.81 8.55 1.46
C GLU A 51 9.34 8.72 1.37
N LYS A 52 10.08 7.60 1.38
CA LYS A 52 11.54 7.60 1.28
C LYS A 52 12.07 8.18 -0.04
N ASN A 53 11.37 7.93 -1.15
CA ASN A 53 11.86 8.26 -2.49
C ASN A 53 11.17 9.47 -3.12
N SER A 54 10.06 9.95 -2.55
CA SER A 54 9.42 11.17 -3.01
C SER A 54 10.29 12.35 -2.65
N THR A 55 10.76 13.07 -3.66
CA THR A 55 11.48 14.32 -3.51
C THR A 55 10.49 15.39 -3.04
N LYS A 56 10.10 15.38 -1.75
CA LYS A 56 9.39 16.51 -1.15
C LYS A 56 10.32 17.73 -1.16
N GLY A 57 10.30 18.49 -2.27
CA GLY A 57 10.95 19.78 -2.41
C GLY A 57 12.06 19.88 -3.46
N ARG A 58 11.74 19.73 -4.75
CA ARG A 58 12.35 20.60 -5.76
C ARG A 58 11.24 21.24 -6.58
N ARG A 59 10.51 22.15 -5.94
CA ARG A 59 9.89 23.27 -6.66
C ARG A 59 11.04 24.01 -7.34
N ARG A 60 11.13 23.89 -8.65
CA ARG A 60 11.80 24.87 -9.50
C ARG A 60 10.70 25.71 -10.14
#